data_AF-A0A7J4QTX7-F1
#
_entry.id   AF-A0A7J4QTX7-F1
#
_cell.length_a   1.000
_cell.length_b   1.000
_cell.length_c   1.000
_cell.angle_alpha   90.00
_cell.angle_beta   90.00
_cell.angle_gamma   90.00
#
_symmetry.space_group_name_H-M   'P 1'
#
loop_
_entity.id
_entity.type
_entity.pdbx_description
1 polymer ?
#
loop_
_entity_poly.entity_id
_entity_poly.type
_entity_poly.pdbx_seq_one_letter_code
_entity_poly.pdbx_strand_id
1 'polypeptide(L)' 'MQVMMKTSAGDILIKLYADEAPETVGNFVKLVEMGHYNGLHFHRVIEDFMIQGGCPHSKDPMSRRAGTGGPGWQIPC' A
#
# COMPACT_ATOMS: atom_id res chain seq x y z
N MET A 1 1.37 3.63 -16.28
CA MET A 1 0.23 2.81 -15.78
C MET A 1 -0.50 3.58 -14.68
N GLN A 2 -1.79 3.32 -14.42
CA GLN A 2 -2.56 4.03 -13.37
C GLN A 2 -3.38 3.05 -12.53
N VAL A 3 -3.51 3.33 -11.24
CA VAL A 3 -4.31 2.55 -10.29
C VAL A 3 -5.21 3.51 -9.50
N MET A 4 -6.48 3.16 -9.35
CA MET A 4 -7.43 3.89 -8.53
C MET A 4 -7.54 3.24 -7.15
N MET A 5 -7.16 3.97 -6.11
CA MET A 5 -7.30 3.55 -4.72
C MET A 5 -8.57 4.17 -4.14
N LYS A 6 -9.56 3.34 -3.89
CA LYS A 6 -10.82 3.75 -3.24
C LYS A 6 -10.63 3.78 -1.73
N THR A 7 -10.89 4.92 -1.10
CA THR A 7 -10.83 5.06 0.36
C THR A 7 -12.12 5.64 0.90
N SER A 8 -12.35 5.54 2.21
CA SER A 8 -13.51 6.15 2.86
C SER A 8 -13.50 7.68 2.83
N ALA A 9 -12.34 8.30 2.60
CA ALA A 9 -12.18 9.76 2.53
C ALA A 9 -12.14 10.29 1.08
N GLY A 10 -12.31 9.42 0.08
CA GLY A 10 -12.29 9.78 -1.33
C GLY A 10 -11.41 8.86 -2.18
N ASP A 11 -11.49 9.05 -3.50
CA ASP A 11 -10.73 8.27 -4.46
C ASP A 11 -9.38 8.94 -4.75
N ILE A 12 -8.31 8.15 -4.78
CA ILE A 12 -6.96 8.60 -5.07
C ILE A 12 -6.48 7.91 -6.34
N LEU A 13 -6.14 8.70 -7.36
CA LEU A 13 -5.59 8.18 -8.61
C LEU A 13 -4.05 8.21 -8.55
N ILE A 14 -3.42 7.04 -8.67
CA ILE A 14 -1.98 6.86 -8.55
C ILE A 14 -1.41 6.52 -9.93
N LYS A 15 -0.47 7.34 -10.41
CA LYS A 15 0.29 7.05 -11.63
C LYS A 15 1.55 6.26 -11.25
N LEU A 16 1.74 5.12 -11.90
CA LEU A 16 2.88 4.24 -11.74
C LEU A 16 3.86 4.40 -12.90
N TYR A 17 5.14 4.58 -12.58
CA TYR A 17 6.26 4.75 -13.49
C TYR A 17 6.96 3.40 -13.71
N ALA A 18 6.32 2.53 -14.48
CA ALA A 18 6.84 1.19 -14.78
C ALA A 18 8.18 1.22 -15.52
N ASP A 19 8.43 2.28 -16.30
CA ASP A 19 9.67 2.45 -17.08
C ASP A 19 10.88 2.76 -16.18
N GLU A 20 10.66 3.41 -15.04
CA GLU A 20 11.71 3.80 -14.10
C GLU A 20 11.93 2.77 -12.98
N ALA A 21 10.84 2.15 -12.50
CA ALA A 21 10.87 1.20 -11.39
C ALA A 21 10.07 -0.08 -11.69
N PRO A 22 10.47 -0.88 -12.69
CA PRO A 22 9.68 -2.01 -13.18
C PRO A 22 9.41 -3.07 -12.11
N GLU A 23 10.40 -3.42 -11.30
CA GLU A 23 10.27 -4.41 -10.21
C GLU A 23 9.30 -3.95 -9.12
N THR A 24 9.39 -2.67 -8.73
CA THR A 24 8.50 -2.10 -7.70
C THR A 24 7.07 -2.00 -8.20
N VAL A 25 6.88 -1.54 -9.45
CA VAL A 25 5.57 -1.45 -10.07
C VAL A 25 4.96 -2.83 -10.27
N GLY A 26 5.73 -3.81 -10.74
CA GLY A 26 5.27 -5.19 -10.90
C GLY A 26 4.82 -5.81 -9.58
N ASN A 27 5.61 -5.61 -8.51
CA ASN A 27 5.23 -6.07 -7.17
C ASN A 27 3.97 -5.37 -6.64
N PHE A 28 3.86 -4.06 -6.82
CA PHE A 28 2.69 -3.29 -6.41
C PHE A 28 1.42 -3.78 -7.13
N VAL A 29 1.47 -3.93 -8.46
CA VAL A 29 0.35 -4.43 -9.27
C VAL A 29 -0.06 -5.83 -8.82
N LYS A 30 0.91 -6.73 -8.61
CA LYS A 30 0.63 -8.08 -8.10
C LYS A 30 -0.10 -8.05 -6.76
N LEU A 31 0.32 -7.19 -5.82
CA LEU A 31 -0.35 -7.02 -4.53
C LEU A 31 -1.77 -6.46 -4.66
N VAL A 32 -1.99 -5.55 -5.60
CA VAL A 32 -3.32 -5.02 -5.94
C VAL A 32 -4.22 -6.12 -6.49
N GLU A 33 -3.74 -6.93 -7.45
CA GLU A 33 -4.50 -8.03 -8.06
C GLU A 33 -4.85 -9.13 -7.05
N MET A 34 -3.97 -9.41 -6.10
CA MET A 34 -4.26 -10.33 -4.99
C MET A 34 -5.22 -9.75 -3.94
N GLY A 35 -5.66 -8.50 -4.09
CA GLY A 35 -6.53 -7.82 -3.12
C GLY A 35 -5.86 -7.57 -1.78
N HIS A 36 -4.53 -7.51 -1.73
CA HIS A 36 -3.76 -7.39 -0.49
C HIS A 36 -4.11 -6.11 0.29
N TYR A 37 -4.34 -5.01 -0.43
CA TYR A 37 -4.63 -3.70 0.15
C TYR A 37 -6.09 -3.52 0.59
N ASN A 38 -6.97 -4.48 0.28
CA ASN A 38 -8.40 -4.35 0.57
C ASN A 38 -8.67 -4.44 2.08
N GLY A 39 -9.38 -3.43 2.61
CA GLY A 39 -9.72 -3.34 4.02
C GLY A 39 -8.54 -3.00 4.94
N LEU A 40 -7.42 -2.52 4.37
CA LEU A 40 -6.32 -1.99 5.18
C LEU A 40 -6.59 -0.55 5.59
N HIS A 41 -6.19 -0.21 6.81
CA HIS A 41 -6.17 1.16 7.29
C HIS A 41 -4.77 1.78 7.18
N PHE A 42 -4.73 3.11 7.02
CA PHE A 42 -3.51 3.89 7.21
C PHE A 42 -3.18 3.92 8.70
N HIS A 43 -2.11 3.22 9.09
CA HIS A 43 -1.73 3.08 10.50
C HIS A 43 -0.82 4.21 10.97
N ARG A 44 -0.30 5.03 10.04
CA ARG A 44 0.53 6.18 10.36
C ARG A 44 0.18 7.33 9.42
N VAL A 45 -0.25 8.44 10.00
CA VAL A 45 -0.61 9.69 9.33
C VAL A 45 0.11 10.79 10.09
N ILE A 46 0.96 11.53 9.40
CA ILE A 46 1.68 12.69 9.96
C ILE A 46 1.36 13.86 9.05
N GLU A 47 0.71 14.86 9.64
CA GLU A 47 0.37 16.12 8.97
C GLU A 47 1.64 16.76 8.38
N ASP A 48 1.50 17.32 7.17
CA ASP A 48 2.58 17.95 6.40
C ASP A 48 3.78 17.05 6.06
N PHE A 49 3.65 15.73 6.22
CA PHE A 49 4.71 14.80 5.87
C PHE A 49 4.24 13.64 4.99
N MET A 50 3.53 12.66 5.56
CA MET A 50 3.12 11.48 4.80
C MET A 50 1.99 10.69 5.45
N ILE A 51 1.44 9.77 4.66
CA ILE A 51 0.60 8.67 5.11
C ILE A 51 1.27 7.35 4.76
N GLN A 52 1.19 6.38 5.65
CA GLN A 52 1.78 5.05 5.45
C GLN A 52 0.72 3.97 5.69
N GLY A 53 0.65 3.04 4.73
CA GLY A 53 -0.28 1.92 4.71
C GLY A 53 0.37 0.67 4.14
N GLY A 54 -0.45 -0.32 3.78
CA GLY A 54 0.03 -1.55 3.13
C GLY A 54 0.53 -2.64 4.08
N CYS A 55 0.29 -2.50 5.39
CA CYS A 55 0.63 -3.54 6.37
C CYS A 55 -0.56 -4.50 6.56
N PRO A 56 -0.42 -5.83 6.37
CA PRO A 56 -1.49 -6.80 6.61
C PRO A 56 -2.13 -6.74 8.00
N HIS A 57 -1.32 -6.41 9.02
CA HIS A 57 -1.78 -6.28 10.39
C HIS A 57 -2.63 -5.02 10.63
N SER A 58 -2.62 -4.04 9.72
CA SER A 58 -3.45 -2.84 9.84
C SER A 58 -4.89 -3.06 9.35
N LYS A 59 -5.31 -4.31 9.09
CA LYS A 59 -6.74 -4.68 9.02
C LYS A 59 -7.45 -4.46 10.34
N ASP A 60 -6.76 -4.71 11.45
CA ASP A 60 -7.26 -4.38 12.77
C ASP A 60 -6.67 -3.02 13.18
N PRO A 61 -7.48 -1.95 13.31
CA PRO A 61 -7.02 -0.62 13.68
C PRO A 61 -6.40 -0.57 15.09
N MET A 62 -6.68 -1.56 15.95
CA MET A 62 -6.13 -1.65 17.30
C MET A 62 -4.89 -2.54 17.38
N SER A 63 -4.47 -3.13 16.25
CA SER A 63 -3.31 -4.02 16.22
C SER A 63 -2.03 -3.25 16.49
N ARG A 64 -1.39 -3.55 17.63
CA ARG A 64 -0.04 -3.07 17.95
C ARG A 64 1.05 -3.54 16.98
N ARG A 65 0.71 -4.44 16.05
CA ARG A 65 1.60 -4.93 14.98
C ARG A 65 1.40 -4.19 13.65
N ALA A 66 0.52 -3.20 13.60
CA ALA A 66 0.37 -2.35 12.42
C ALA A 66 1.71 -1.64 12.13
N GLY A 67 2.24 -1.81 10.92
CA GLY A 67 3.54 -1.31 10.49
C GLY A 67 4.69 -2.34 10.46
N THR A 68 4.51 -3.55 11.00
CA THR A 68 5.55 -4.60 10.99
C THR A 68 5.30 -5.73 10.01
N GLY A 69 4.12 -5.75 9.37
CA GLY A 69 3.75 -6.75 8.39
C GLY A 69 4.19 -6.38 6.98
N GLY A 70 4.57 -7.38 6.20
CA GLY A 70 4.85 -7.26 4.78
C GLY A 70 4.22 -8.40 3.98
N PRO A 71 4.40 -8.43 2.66
CA PRO A 71 3.83 -9.47 1.81
C PRO A 71 4.49 -10.86 2.00
N GLY A 72 5.60 -10.93 2.74
CA GLY A 72 6.33 -12.17 3.00
C GLY A 72 7.51 -12.41 2.05
N TRP A 73 7.78 -11.48 1.13
CA TRP A 73 8.96 -11.45 0.28
C TRP A 73 9.50 -10.01 0.16
N GLN A 74 10.73 -9.89 -0.32
CA GLN A 74 11.41 -8.64 -0.58
C GLN A 74 11.77 -8.59 -2.07
N ILE A 75 11.59 -7.43 -2.70
CA ILE A 75 12.11 -7.16 -4.04
C ILE A 75 13.53 -6.63 -3.92
N PRO A 76 14.42 -6.92 -4.88
CA PRO A 76 15.76 -6.35 -4.89
C PRO A 76 15.69 -4.81 -4.99
N CYS A 77 16.55 -4.15 -4.23
CA CYS A 77 16.72 -2.71 -4.23
C CYS A 77 17.71 -2.23 -5.30
#